data_AF-A0A963HQP0-F1
#
_entry.id   AF-A0A963HQP0-F1
#
_cell.length_a   1.000
_cell.length_b   1.000
_cell.length_c   1.000
_cell.angle_alpha   90.00
_cell.angle_beta   90.00
_cell.angle_gamma   90.00
#
_symmetry.space_group_name_H-M   'P 1'
#
loop_
_entity.id
_entity.type
_entity.pdbx_description
1 polymer ?
#
loop_
_entity_poly.entity_id
_entity_poly.type
_entity_poly.pdbx_seq_one_letter_code
_entity_poly.pdbx_strand_id
1 'polypeptide(L)'
;LASQAVATAVNSVEMVCENRTLADLGRKLLFRQPLEHQHVHWNDSVLGNYANSTGGQLRKGLHTPYYVLIMQAFNPKYWSYYTRGQFGAPSPSSATHSLPYLQVEANFGMFFALALQLYQATLISDDAPFDRSTRDANGIPIELSESAQRGMEVFRRSHCALCHIGPNFTSSAVVTNSILQKSMPEAFGNEIFSIPVNSIVTLLAVNAGAMFEDVGFSATGVTPDQNDSGLGGFDPFGNPLSFTDQYMQFLAGNGAGVVDPYVENIRPCDMEFAIARGDLNNPHPLIFTQVDGIQLQEQDTVDCFNPLGIYIPTVEAAQAELEKPNRFRFLSGATGSFKIPSLRNVELTGPYMHNGGMATLEQTVEFYTRDGNFDVDAKEFAKIFTQPALRVDPQQFDDLLNFLKSLTDERVRYERAPFDHPELFVAHGHAGDNLTILAESSLSTVLAADEILVIPAVGAEGTTEPLQPFEFYLE
;
A
#
# COMPACT_ATOMS: atom_id res chain seq x y z
N LEU A 1 9.69 -0.14 -3.88
CA LEU A 1 8.90 -0.46 -2.66
C LEU A 1 8.68 -1.98 -2.42
N ALA A 2 8.95 -2.86 -3.38
CA ALA A 2 8.71 -4.31 -3.22
C ALA A 2 9.61 -5.02 -2.17
N SER A 3 10.83 -4.55 -1.90
CA SER A 3 11.76 -5.34 -1.06
C SER A 3 11.50 -5.27 0.46
N GLN A 4 10.72 -4.31 0.96
CA GLN A 4 10.32 -4.30 2.38
C GLN A 4 9.05 -5.12 2.66
N ALA A 5 8.41 -5.64 1.62
CA ALA A 5 7.15 -6.40 1.75
C ALA A 5 7.36 -7.91 1.97
N VAL A 6 8.57 -8.44 1.78
CA VAL A 6 8.77 -9.90 1.70
C VAL A 6 9.23 -10.51 3.04
N ALA A 7 10.00 -9.77 3.86
CA ALA A 7 10.37 -10.22 5.19
C ALA A 7 10.59 -9.13 6.23
N THR A 8 10.00 -9.33 7.40
CA THR A 8 10.37 -8.60 8.60
C THR A 8 11.79 -8.98 9.04
N ALA A 9 12.44 -8.11 9.81
CA ALA A 9 13.79 -8.32 10.36
C ALA A 9 13.92 -9.54 11.30
N VAL A 10 12.85 -10.32 11.51
CA VAL A 10 12.78 -11.56 12.29
C VAL A 10 12.25 -12.75 11.47
N ASN A 11 12.02 -12.58 10.17
CA ASN A 11 11.58 -13.66 9.29
C ASN A 11 12.66 -14.74 9.22
N SER A 12 12.28 -15.98 9.56
CA SER A 12 13.19 -17.12 9.64
C SER A 12 13.60 -17.72 8.30
N VAL A 13 12.91 -17.34 7.22
CA VAL A 13 13.17 -17.78 5.85
C VAL A 13 14.14 -16.83 5.16
N GLU A 14 13.98 -15.52 5.32
CA GLU A 14 14.73 -14.54 4.53
C GLU A 14 15.84 -13.81 5.30
N MET A 15 15.63 -13.49 6.59
CA MET A 15 16.47 -12.49 7.29
C MET A 15 17.20 -13.04 8.52
N VAL A 16 16.70 -14.09 9.18
CA VAL A 16 17.22 -14.55 10.47
C VAL A 16 17.19 -16.07 10.64
N CYS A 17 18.09 -16.63 11.45
CA CYS A 17 17.93 -18.00 11.96
C CYS A 17 16.70 -18.11 12.89
N GLU A 18 16.09 -19.29 12.95
CA GLU A 18 14.89 -19.57 13.78
C GLU A 18 14.99 -19.05 15.22
N ASN A 19 13.85 -18.64 15.78
CA ASN A 19 13.65 -18.25 17.18
C ASN A 19 14.40 -16.99 17.67
N ARG A 20 14.79 -16.09 16.76
CA ARG A 20 15.34 -14.77 17.14
C ARG A 20 14.26 -13.70 17.15
N THR A 21 14.27 -12.87 18.19
CA THR A 21 13.32 -11.78 18.40
C THR A 21 13.92 -10.41 18.05
N LEU A 22 13.08 -9.37 17.97
CA LEU A 22 13.57 -7.99 17.84
C LEU A 22 14.43 -7.57 19.03
N ALA A 23 14.25 -8.18 20.21
CA ALA A 23 15.10 -7.93 21.37
C ALA A 23 16.52 -8.50 21.19
N ASP A 24 16.64 -9.68 20.55
CA ASP A 24 17.94 -10.24 20.17
C ASP A 24 18.65 -9.38 19.14
N LEU A 25 17.90 -8.79 18.22
CA LEU A 25 18.44 -7.83 17.26
C LEU A 25 18.93 -6.57 17.98
N GLY A 26 18.15 -6.02 18.90
CA GLY A 26 18.54 -4.87 19.72
C GLY A 26 19.83 -5.14 20.49
N ARG A 27 19.94 -6.27 21.17
CA ARG A 27 21.18 -6.68 21.86
C ARG A 27 22.40 -6.68 20.94
N LYS A 28 22.25 -7.13 19.69
CA LYS A 28 23.33 -7.16 18.71
C LYS A 28 23.68 -5.77 18.17
N LEU A 29 22.68 -4.92 17.91
CA LEU A 29 22.86 -3.65 17.18
C LEU A 29 23.17 -2.44 18.06
N LEU A 30 22.67 -2.38 19.30
CA LEU A 30 22.73 -1.17 20.12
C LEU A 30 24.13 -0.53 20.23
N PHE A 31 25.17 -1.36 20.31
CA PHE A 31 26.56 -0.90 20.43
C PHE A 31 27.34 -0.88 19.10
N ARG A 32 26.68 -1.17 17.97
CA ARG A 32 27.28 -1.08 16.64
C ARG A 32 27.12 0.34 16.08
N GLN A 33 28.01 0.66 15.13
CA GLN A 33 27.85 1.86 14.32
C GLN A 33 26.81 1.58 13.22
N PRO A 34 25.75 2.41 13.09
CA PRO A 34 24.84 2.32 11.96
C PRO A 34 25.62 2.46 10.64
N LEU A 35 25.20 1.68 9.64
CA LEU A 35 25.75 1.73 8.28
C LEU A 35 27.27 1.48 8.20
N GLU A 36 27.87 0.79 9.17
CA GLU A 36 29.34 0.57 9.26
C GLU A 36 29.96 -0.08 8.00
N HIS A 37 29.15 -0.69 7.15
CA HIS A 37 29.55 -1.31 5.89
C HIS A 37 29.09 -0.56 4.63
N GLN A 38 28.29 0.50 4.79
CA GLN A 38 27.70 1.29 3.71
C GLN A 38 28.29 2.69 3.70
N HIS A 39 28.67 3.19 2.53
CA HIS A 39 29.01 4.59 2.37
C HIS A 39 27.79 5.49 2.67
N VAL A 40 28.02 6.64 3.30
CA VAL A 40 26.96 7.63 3.58
C VAL A 40 27.42 8.98 3.04
N HIS A 41 26.63 9.65 2.22
CA HIS A 41 27.04 10.94 1.66
C HIS A 41 27.15 12.01 2.75
N TRP A 42 28.17 12.88 2.70
CA TRP A 42 28.38 13.93 3.71
C TRP A 42 27.28 14.99 3.69
N ASN A 43 26.65 15.19 2.52
CA ASN A 43 25.50 16.07 2.31
C ASN A 43 24.17 15.30 2.26
N ASP A 44 24.09 14.09 2.83
CA ASP A 44 22.80 13.40 2.97
C ASP A 44 21.85 14.25 3.85
N SER A 45 20.60 14.38 3.42
CA SER A 45 19.60 15.29 3.99
C SER A 45 19.20 14.94 5.42
N VAL A 46 19.34 13.66 5.82
CA VAL A 46 19.01 13.16 7.15
C VAL A 46 20.26 12.76 7.91
N LEU A 47 21.14 12.00 7.26
CA LEU A 47 22.29 11.33 7.86
C LEU A 47 23.59 12.11 7.72
N GLY A 48 23.66 13.16 6.89
CA GLY A 48 24.90 13.87 6.60
C GLY A 48 25.62 14.38 7.85
N ASN A 49 24.87 14.92 8.82
CA ASN A 49 25.41 15.38 10.10
C ASN A 49 25.98 14.25 10.98
N TYR A 50 25.54 13.01 10.76
CA TYR A 50 26.01 11.82 11.46
C TYR A 50 27.06 11.02 10.68
N ALA A 51 27.21 11.28 9.39
CA ALA A 51 28.10 10.54 8.51
C ALA A 51 29.56 10.72 8.92
N ASN A 52 30.35 9.64 8.77
CA ASN A 52 31.81 9.75 8.89
C ASN A 52 32.45 10.49 7.69
N SER A 53 31.67 10.71 6.63
CA SER A 53 32.10 11.37 5.40
C SER A 53 32.31 12.87 5.58
N THR A 54 33.18 13.44 4.76
CA THR A 54 33.39 14.90 4.66
C THR A 54 33.31 15.33 3.20
N GLY A 55 33.23 16.64 2.93
CA GLY A 55 33.25 17.19 1.57
C GLY A 55 34.38 16.60 0.72
N GLY A 56 34.01 15.88 -0.34
CA GLY A 56 34.96 15.22 -1.26
C GLY A 56 35.59 13.90 -0.74
N GLN A 57 35.23 13.42 0.45
CA GLN A 57 35.70 12.13 0.97
C GLN A 57 34.54 11.30 1.54
N LEU A 58 34.06 10.38 0.73
CA LEU A 58 33.04 9.41 1.12
C LEU A 58 33.64 8.34 2.05
N ARG A 59 32.96 8.05 3.15
CA ARG A 59 33.34 7.05 4.16
C ARG A 59 32.12 6.23 4.58
N LYS A 60 32.40 5.08 5.19
CA LYS A 60 31.39 4.17 5.69
C LYS A 60 30.93 4.53 7.10
N GLY A 61 29.66 4.28 7.37
CA GLY A 61 29.05 4.39 8.69
C GLY A 61 28.88 5.79 9.23
N LEU A 62 28.22 5.82 10.39
CA LEU A 62 27.97 7.02 11.18
C LEU A 62 28.94 7.11 12.37
N HIS A 63 29.19 8.32 12.87
CA HIS A 63 30.03 8.54 14.06
C HIS A 63 29.29 8.31 15.38
N THR A 64 27.95 8.17 15.35
CA THR A 64 27.10 7.97 16.53
C THR A 64 26.49 6.56 16.54
N PRO A 65 26.64 5.77 17.63
CA PRO A 65 26.09 4.41 17.70
C PRO A 65 24.57 4.40 17.96
N TYR A 66 23.91 3.29 17.61
CA TYR A 66 22.45 3.12 17.77
C TYR A 66 21.92 3.48 19.16
N TYR A 67 22.60 3.01 20.22
CA TYR A 67 22.20 3.28 21.60
C TYR A 67 22.12 4.77 21.92
N VAL A 68 23.08 5.57 21.42
CA VAL A 68 23.10 7.01 21.66
C VAL A 68 21.99 7.70 20.88
N LEU A 69 21.75 7.30 19.61
CA LEU A 69 20.63 7.81 18.82
C LEU A 69 19.28 7.56 19.51
N ILE A 70 19.09 6.35 20.05
CA ILE A 70 17.86 5.99 20.79
C ILE A 70 17.70 6.85 22.04
N MET A 71 18.77 7.04 22.82
CA MET A 71 18.71 7.86 24.04
C MET A 71 18.42 9.33 23.77
N GLN A 72 18.89 9.85 22.63
CA GLN A 72 18.63 11.23 22.21
C GLN A 72 17.19 11.41 21.70
N ALA A 73 16.65 10.44 20.98
CA ALA A 73 15.34 10.54 20.36
C ALA A 73 14.17 10.17 21.30
N PHE A 74 14.36 9.19 22.19
CA PHE A 74 13.27 8.60 22.97
C PHE A 74 13.32 8.97 24.45
N ASN A 75 12.13 9.14 25.04
CA ASN A 75 12.00 9.45 26.46
C ASN A 75 12.69 8.37 27.35
N PRO A 76 13.47 8.76 28.38
CA PRO A 76 14.17 7.84 29.26
C PRO A 76 13.33 6.72 29.88
N LYS A 77 12.01 6.90 30.04
CA LYS A 77 11.13 5.84 30.57
C LYS A 77 11.18 4.53 29.77
N TYR A 78 11.63 4.57 28.52
CA TYR A 78 11.71 3.40 27.63
C TYR A 78 13.07 2.71 27.60
N TRP A 79 14.13 3.29 28.18
CA TRP A 79 15.48 2.71 28.07
C TRP A 79 16.35 2.84 29.33
N SER A 80 15.98 3.68 30.30
CA SER A 80 16.83 4.02 31.45
C SER A 80 16.89 2.95 32.53
N TYR A 81 16.03 1.91 32.49
CA TYR A 81 16.12 0.81 33.44
C TYR A 81 17.25 -0.16 33.07
N TYR A 82 18.27 -0.20 33.92
CA TYR A 82 19.53 -0.90 33.67
C TYR A 82 19.63 -2.28 34.35
N THR A 83 18.66 -2.64 35.21
CA THR A 83 18.64 -3.97 35.83
C THR A 83 18.05 -5.00 34.85
N ARG A 84 18.63 -6.19 34.79
CA ARG A 84 18.15 -7.29 33.93
C ARG A 84 17.13 -8.15 34.68
N GLY A 85 16.21 -8.78 33.96
CA GLY A 85 15.28 -9.80 34.49
C GLY A 85 13.80 -9.48 34.34
N GLN A 86 13.43 -8.20 34.30
CA GLN A 86 12.02 -7.79 34.18
C GLN A 86 11.48 -7.83 32.75
N PHE A 87 12.35 -7.81 31.74
CA PHE A 87 11.98 -7.65 30.33
C PHE A 87 12.25 -8.89 29.49
N GLY A 88 12.10 -10.07 30.09
CA GLY A 88 12.31 -11.35 29.42
C GLY A 88 13.78 -11.70 29.20
N ALA A 89 14.02 -12.81 28.50
CA ALA A 89 15.34 -13.33 28.19
C ALA A 89 15.34 -14.02 26.82
N PRO A 90 16.52 -14.18 26.18
CA PRO A 90 16.65 -14.99 24.97
C PRO A 90 16.16 -16.42 25.17
N SER A 91 15.84 -17.08 24.06
CA SER A 91 15.54 -18.52 24.07
C SER A 91 16.62 -19.29 24.83
N PRO A 92 16.26 -20.29 25.67
CA PRO A 92 17.23 -21.16 26.32
C PRO A 92 18.16 -21.90 25.34
N SER A 93 17.75 -22.07 24.08
CA SER A 93 18.56 -22.65 23.01
C SER A 93 19.53 -21.67 22.35
N SER A 94 19.56 -20.40 22.77
CA SER A 94 20.47 -19.39 22.23
C SER A 94 21.92 -19.75 22.54
N ALA A 95 22.67 -20.12 21.49
CA ALA A 95 24.07 -20.49 21.61
C ALA A 95 24.99 -19.32 22.05
N THR A 96 24.52 -18.08 21.93
CA THR A 96 25.35 -16.88 22.10
C THR A 96 24.90 -15.98 23.25
N HIS A 97 23.70 -16.19 23.82
CA HIS A 97 23.15 -15.26 24.80
C HIS A 97 22.27 -15.94 25.85
N SER A 98 22.65 -15.85 27.13
CA SER A 98 21.87 -16.39 28.26
C SER A 98 21.34 -15.33 29.23
N LEU A 99 21.83 -14.08 29.13
CA LEU A 99 21.45 -13.02 30.05
C LEU A 99 20.04 -12.47 29.74
N PRO A 100 19.19 -12.19 30.74
CA PRO A 100 17.92 -11.50 30.53
C PRO A 100 18.11 -10.12 29.89
N TYR A 101 17.12 -9.63 29.13
CA TYR A 101 17.25 -8.37 28.40
C TYR A 101 17.34 -7.14 29.30
N LEU A 102 18.08 -6.13 28.85
CA LEU A 102 17.91 -4.76 29.33
C LEU A 102 16.60 -4.19 28.77
N GLN A 103 16.05 -3.17 29.41
CA GLN A 103 14.86 -2.48 28.91
C GLN A 103 15.04 -1.98 27.49
N VAL A 104 16.19 -1.37 27.19
CA VAL A 104 16.52 -0.85 25.86
C VAL A 104 16.63 -1.96 24.79
N GLU A 105 17.09 -3.15 25.17
CA GLU A 105 17.15 -4.32 24.29
C GLU A 105 15.73 -4.81 23.99
N ALA A 106 14.92 -5.00 25.03
CA ALA A 106 13.55 -5.48 24.91
C ALA A 106 12.64 -4.53 24.11
N ASN A 107 12.82 -3.22 24.28
CA ASN A 107 12.04 -2.20 23.57
C ASN A 107 12.58 -1.87 22.17
N PHE A 108 13.62 -2.56 21.69
CA PHE A 108 14.24 -2.25 20.39
C PHE A 108 13.25 -2.28 19.22
N GLY A 109 12.31 -3.22 19.22
CA GLY A 109 11.28 -3.29 18.17
C GLY A 109 10.42 -2.02 18.07
N MET A 110 10.09 -1.41 19.20
CA MET A 110 9.35 -0.13 19.23
C MET A 110 10.20 1.00 18.65
N PHE A 111 11.47 1.12 19.05
CA PHE A 111 12.37 2.16 18.53
C PHE A 111 12.57 2.03 17.02
N PHE A 112 12.82 0.80 16.55
CA PHE A 112 13.01 0.49 15.14
C PHE A 112 11.76 0.83 14.31
N ALA A 113 10.58 0.36 14.73
CA ALA A 113 9.33 0.60 14.00
C ALA A 113 8.96 2.08 13.94
N LEU A 114 9.08 2.81 15.06
CA LEU A 114 8.79 4.24 15.08
C LEU A 114 9.78 5.04 14.24
N ALA A 115 11.07 4.70 14.27
CA ALA A 115 12.07 5.36 13.42
C ALA A 115 11.78 5.13 11.93
N LEU A 116 11.43 3.90 11.54
CA LEU A 116 11.07 3.58 10.16
C LEU A 116 9.79 4.32 9.73
N GLN A 117 8.75 4.34 10.57
CA GLN A 117 7.51 5.05 10.31
C GLN A 117 7.76 6.55 10.10
N LEU A 118 8.55 7.17 10.98
CA LEU A 118 8.87 8.60 10.89
C LEU A 118 9.70 8.93 9.64
N TYR A 119 10.67 8.09 9.29
CA TYR A 119 11.44 8.26 8.05
C TYR A 119 10.56 8.09 6.81
N GLN A 120 9.71 7.05 6.74
CA GLN A 120 8.82 6.86 5.61
C GLN A 120 7.81 8.01 5.46
N ALA A 121 7.40 8.64 6.58
CA ALA A 121 6.54 9.82 6.55
C ALA A 121 7.23 11.08 5.98
N THR A 122 8.57 11.10 5.84
CA THR A 122 9.28 12.21 5.17
C THR A 122 9.43 12.01 3.66
N LEU A 123 9.23 10.79 3.15
CA LEU A 123 9.40 10.44 1.73
C LEU A 123 8.16 10.82 0.91
N ILE A 124 7.83 12.11 0.91
CA ILE A 124 6.66 12.66 0.21
C ILE A 124 7.08 13.12 -1.18
N SER A 125 6.40 12.58 -2.20
CA SER A 125 6.56 12.99 -3.60
C SER A 125 5.44 13.94 -3.96
N ASP A 126 5.70 15.24 -3.87
CA ASP A 126 4.74 16.33 -4.02
C ASP A 126 5.25 17.48 -4.91
N ASP A 127 6.26 17.21 -5.75
CA ASP A 127 6.91 18.23 -6.60
C ASP A 127 7.01 17.80 -8.08
N ALA A 128 6.09 16.94 -8.52
CA ALA A 128 5.95 16.57 -9.93
C ALA A 128 5.46 17.76 -10.78
N PRO A 129 5.61 17.75 -12.11
CA PRO A 129 5.01 18.75 -12.99
C PRO A 129 3.51 18.98 -12.71
N PHE A 130 2.77 17.91 -12.38
CA PHE A 130 1.38 18.00 -11.95
C PHE A 130 1.16 18.83 -10.68
N ASP A 131 2.05 18.73 -9.70
CA ASP A 131 1.94 19.41 -8.41
C ASP A 131 2.31 20.90 -8.52
N ARG A 132 3.34 21.20 -9.31
CA ARG A 132 3.81 22.59 -9.54
C ARG A 132 2.83 23.41 -10.36
N SER A 133 2.05 22.73 -11.20
CA SER A 133 1.14 23.39 -12.14
C SER A 133 0.02 24.12 -11.42
N THR A 134 -0.10 25.41 -11.71
CA THR A 134 -1.26 26.21 -11.30
C THR A 134 -2.55 25.61 -11.86
N ARG A 135 -3.64 25.75 -11.11
CA ARG A 135 -4.96 25.21 -11.48
C ARG A 135 -5.89 26.32 -11.95
N ASP A 136 -6.70 26.03 -12.97
CA ASP A 136 -7.79 26.90 -13.40
C ASP A 136 -9.00 26.82 -12.45
N ALA A 137 -10.08 27.54 -12.79
CA ALA A 137 -11.32 27.55 -12.01
C ALA A 137 -12.01 26.16 -11.89
N ASN A 138 -11.64 25.19 -12.72
CA ASN A 138 -12.15 23.83 -12.71
C ASN A 138 -11.16 22.83 -12.07
N GLY A 139 -10.08 23.33 -11.45
CA GLY A 139 -9.06 22.50 -10.82
C GLY A 139 -8.12 21.82 -11.81
N ILE A 140 -8.09 22.24 -13.08
CA ILE A 140 -7.26 21.64 -14.14
C ILE A 140 -5.87 22.30 -14.13
N PRO A 141 -4.77 21.52 -14.09
CA PRO A 141 -3.41 22.04 -14.16
C PRO A 141 -3.11 22.62 -15.57
N ILE A 142 -2.76 23.91 -15.65
CA ILE A 142 -2.62 24.63 -16.94
C ILE A 142 -1.20 24.73 -17.48
N GLU A 143 -0.20 24.38 -16.67
CA GLU A 143 1.23 24.44 -17.04
C GLU A 143 1.80 23.09 -17.48
N LEU A 144 0.95 22.06 -17.57
CA LEU A 144 1.35 20.79 -18.20
C LEU A 144 1.46 20.93 -19.72
N SER A 145 2.16 20.00 -20.37
CA SER A 145 2.13 19.92 -21.84
C SER A 145 0.70 19.74 -22.34
N GLU A 146 0.38 20.23 -23.54
CA GLU A 146 -0.96 20.09 -24.11
C GLU A 146 -1.43 18.63 -24.17
N SER A 147 -0.50 17.70 -24.42
CA SER A 147 -0.76 16.26 -24.41
C SER A 147 -1.13 15.74 -23.02
N ALA A 148 -0.39 16.13 -21.97
CA ALA A 148 -0.71 15.73 -20.60
C ALA A 148 -2.03 16.35 -20.11
N GLN A 149 -2.38 17.57 -20.53
CA GLN A 149 -3.68 18.17 -20.22
C GLN A 149 -4.84 17.38 -20.84
N ARG A 150 -4.72 17.00 -22.13
CA ARG A 150 -5.69 16.10 -22.78
C ARG A 150 -5.72 14.72 -22.11
N GLY A 151 -4.56 14.22 -21.70
CA GLY A 151 -4.42 12.93 -21.01
C GLY A 151 -5.15 12.87 -19.67
N MET A 152 -5.15 13.97 -18.92
CA MET A 152 -5.92 14.06 -17.68
C MET A 152 -7.43 13.97 -17.91
N GLU A 153 -7.92 14.55 -19.01
CA GLU A 153 -9.33 14.42 -19.39
C GLU A 153 -9.66 12.98 -19.79
N VAL A 154 -8.77 12.33 -20.53
CA VAL A 154 -8.89 10.90 -20.86
C VAL A 154 -8.91 10.06 -19.57
N PHE A 155 -8.00 10.31 -18.63
CA PHE A 155 -7.92 9.62 -17.34
C PHE A 155 -9.24 9.67 -16.55
N ARG A 156 -9.89 10.84 -16.51
CA ARG A 156 -11.20 11.02 -15.87
C ARG A 156 -12.31 10.30 -16.62
N ARG A 157 -12.40 10.51 -17.94
CA ARG A 157 -13.46 9.92 -18.78
C ARG A 157 -13.36 8.40 -18.91
N SER A 158 -12.16 7.84 -18.80
CA SER A 158 -11.89 6.39 -18.79
C SER A 158 -11.98 5.77 -17.40
N HIS A 159 -12.60 6.46 -16.43
CA HIS A 159 -12.90 5.95 -15.09
C HIS A 159 -11.68 5.60 -14.22
N CYS A 160 -10.46 5.94 -14.65
CA CYS A 160 -9.25 5.71 -13.86
C CYS A 160 -9.30 6.48 -12.52
N ALA A 161 -9.90 7.67 -12.54
CA ALA A 161 -10.08 8.53 -11.38
C ALA A 161 -11.08 7.99 -10.33
N LEU A 162 -11.84 6.92 -10.60
CA LEU A 162 -12.70 6.30 -9.58
C LEU A 162 -11.90 5.59 -8.50
N CYS A 163 -10.80 4.95 -8.91
CA CYS A 163 -9.91 4.20 -8.03
C CYS A 163 -8.66 5.02 -7.66
N HIS A 164 -8.15 5.80 -8.61
CA HIS A 164 -6.95 6.62 -8.44
C HIS A 164 -7.31 8.07 -8.13
N ILE A 165 -7.87 8.27 -6.94
CA ILE A 165 -8.44 9.54 -6.47
C ILE A 165 -7.43 10.45 -5.77
N GLY A 166 -7.78 11.73 -5.73
CA GLY A 166 -7.14 12.73 -4.86
C GLY A 166 -5.65 12.95 -5.14
N PRO A 167 -4.97 13.69 -4.26
CA PRO A 167 -3.56 14.05 -4.46
C PRO A 167 -2.60 12.88 -4.53
N ASN A 168 -2.92 11.75 -3.90
CA ASN A 168 -2.07 10.56 -3.92
C ASN A 168 -2.42 9.58 -5.05
N PHE A 169 -3.43 9.87 -5.87
CA PHE A 169 -3.89 8.99 -6.95
C PHE A 169 -4.16 7.55 -6.47
N THR A 170 -4.81 7.42 -5.30
CA THR A 170 -5.21 6.14 -4.72
C THR A 170 -6.34 6.30 -3.70
N SER A 171 -7.36 5.46 -3.80
CA SER A 171 -8.42 5.36 -2.80
C SER A 171 -8.01 4.63 -1.52
N SER A 172 -6.90 3.89 -1.55
CA SER A 172 -6.36 3.16 -0.39
C SER A 172 -5.91 4.05 0.76
N ALA A 173 -5.66 5.34 0.49
CA ALA A 173 -5.27 6.29 1.52
C ALA A 173 -6.48 6.81 2.31
N VAL A 174 -7.38 5.93 2.76
CA VAL A 174 -8.72 6.27 3.30
C VAL A 174 -8.70 7.40 4.32
N VAL A 175 -7.89 7.26 5.38
CA VAL A 175 -7.81 8.28 6.45
C VAL A 175 -7.28 9.61 5.91
N THR A 176 -6.20 9.57 5.13
CA THR A 176 -5.62 10.77 4.52
C THR A 176 -6.62 11.45 3.58
N ASN A 177 -7.31 10.66 2.76
CA ASN A 177 -8.32 11.16 1.82
C ASN A 177 -9.51 11.78 2.57
N SER A 178 -9.98 11.19 3.68
CA SER A 178 -11.02 11.77 4.53
C SER A 178 -10.62 13.14 5.09
N ILE A 179 -9.37 13.26 5.57
CA ILE A 179 -8.84 14.53 6.10
C ILE A 179 -8.72 15.57 4.99
N LEU A 180 -8.18 15.19 3.84
CA LEU A 180 -8.00 16.07 2.69
C LEU A 180 -9.33 16.50 2.09
N GLN A 181 -10.32 15.62 1.98
CA GLN A 181 -11.64 15.99 1.44
C GLN A 181 -12.33 17.05 2.31
N LYS A 182 -12.19 16.96 3.64
CA LYS A 182 -12.76 17.93 4.57
C LYS A 182 -12.04 19.28 4.54
N SER A 183 -10.72 19.27 4.33
CA SER A 183 -9.89 20.48 4.41
C SER A 183 -9.63 21.16 3.07
N MET A 184 -9.59 20.39 1.99
CA MET A 184 -9.25 20.79 0.61
C MET A 184 -10.07 19.96 -0.41
N PRO A 185 -11.41 20.10 -0.43
CA PRO A 185 -12.28 19.33 -1.31
C PRO A 185 -11.95 19.50 -2.80
N GLU A 186 -11.44 20.66 -3.21
CA GLU A 186 -11.02 20.97 -4.58
C GLU A 186 -9.91 20.04 -5.10
N ALA A 187 -9.12 19.44 -4.19
CA ALA A 187 -8.06 18.51 -4.53
C ALA A 187 -8.56 17.18 -5.10
N PHE A 188 -9.85 16.88 -4.95
CA PHE A 188 -10.52 15.71 -5.51
C PHE A 188 -11.24 16.01 -6.83
N GLY A 189 -11.23 17.27 -7.29
CA GLY A 189 -11.91 17.70 -8.52
C GLY A 189 -13.44 17.66 -8.43
N ASN A 190 -14.10 17.96 -9.56
CA ASN A 190 -15.56 17.92 -9.69
C ASN A 190 -16.03 16.55 -10.24
N GLU A 191 -15.60 15.46 -9.61
CA GLU A 191 -16.01 14.11 -10.01
C GLU A 191 -17.55 13.97 -9.94
N ILE A 192 -18.13 13.37 -10.98
CA ILE A 192 -19.59 13.14 -11.11
C ILE A 192 -20.03 12.01 -10.15
N PHE A 193 -19.07 11.21 -9.66
CA PHE A 193 -19.30 10.08 -8.78
C PHE A 193 -18.83 10.39 -7.36
N SER A 194 -19.59 9.90 -6.39
CA SER A 194 -19.24 10.07 -4.98
C SER A 194 -18.20 9.04 -4.57
N ILE A 195 -17.13 9.53 -3.96
CA ILE A 195 -16.01 8.69 -3.56
C ILE A 195 -16.14 8.40 -2.06
N PRO A 196 -16.27 7.12 -1.64
CA PRO A 196 -16.40 6.77 -0.23
C PRO A 196 -15.05 6.93 0.48
N VAL A 197 -14.71 8.15 0.91
CA VAL A 197 -13.45 8.41 1.64
C VAL A 197 -13.60 8.32 3.16
N ASN A 198 -14.83 8.28 3.67
CA ASN A 198 -15.13 8.26 5.11
C ASN A 198 -15.44 6.85 5.66
N SER A 199 -15.39 5.83 4.81
CA SER A 199 -15.64 4.44 5.18
C SER A 199 -14.51 3.54 4.68
N ILE A 200 -14.30 2.43 5.36
CA ILE A 200 -13.36 1.36 4.98
C ILE A 200 -14.06 0.23 4.20
N VAL A 201 -15.38 0.18 4.24
CA VAL A 201 -16.22 -0.74 3.47
C VAL A 201 -17.28 0.06 2.73
N THR A 202 -17.51 -0.27 1.46
CA THR A 202 -18.58 0.31 0.65
C THR A 202 -19.42 -0.78 0.01
N LEU A 203 -20.67 -0.48 -0.33
CA LEU A 203 -21.53 -1.33 -1.13
C LEU A 203 -21.72 -0.65 -2.48
N LEU A 204 -21.15 -1.26 -3.53
CA LEU A 204 -21.27 -0.78 -4.90
C LEU A 204 -22.37 -1.56 -5.62
N ALA A 205 -23.16 -0.86 -6.43
CA ALA A 205 -24.18 -1.47 -7.28
C ALA A 205 -23.89 -1.19 -8.76
N VAL A 206 -23.93 -2.23 -9.57
CA VAL A 206 -23.91 -2.17 -11.03
C VAL A 206 -25.16 -2.85 -11.59
N ASN A 207 -25.40 -2.77 -12.89
CA ASN A 207 -26.64 -3.26 -13.51
C ASN A 207 -26.97 -4.74 -13.21
N ALA A 208 -25.99 -5.55 -12.78
CA ALA A 208 -26.13 -6.98 -12.50
C ALA A 208 -26.24 -7.35 -11.01
N GLY A 209 -26.01 -6.43 -10.05
CA GLY A 209 -26.00 -6.78 -8.62
C GLY A 209 -25.51 -5.67 -7.69
N ALA A 210 -25.33 -6.01 -6.41
CA ALA A 210 -24.64 -5.19 -5.42
C ALA A 210 -23.58 -6.03 -4.71
N MET A 211 -22.39 -5.46 -4.50
CA MET A 211 -21.26 -6.16 -3.91
C MET A 211 -20.52 -5.25 -2.92
N PHE A 212 -20.17 -5.82 -1.78
CA PHE A 212 -19.36 -5.14 -0.79
C PHE A 212 -17.89 -5.17 -1.21
N GLU A 213 -17.20 -4.05 -1.01
CA GLU A 213 -15.79 -3.89 -1.30
C GLU A 213 -15.08 -3.16 -0.17
N ASP A 214 -13.85 -3.55 0.09
CA ASP A 214 -12.93 -2.80 0.94
C ASP A 214 -12.49 -1.56 0.16
N VAL A 215 -12.74 -0.38 0.72
CA VAL A 215 -12.38 0.89 0.06
C VAL A 215 -10.87 0.93 -0.15
N GLY A 216 -10.46 1.13 -1.41
CA GLY A 216 -9.05 1.10 -1.77
C GLY A 216 -8.55 -0.24 -2.29
N PHE A 217 -9.40 -1.25 -2.39
CA PHE A 217 -9.03 -2.55 -2.93
C PHE A 217 -9.89 -2.89 -4.13
N SER A 218 -9.29 -3.52 -5.13
CA SER A 218 -10.00 -3.87 -6.36
C SER A 218 -9.37 -5.07 -7.04
N ALA A 219 -10.22 -5.92 -7.60
CA ALA A 219 -9.85 -7.02 -8.48
C ALA A 219 -9.91 -6.55 -9.92
N THR A 220 -8.78 -6.63 -10.62
CA THR A 220 -8.66 -6.14 -12.00
C THR A 220 -8.59 -7.27 -13.04
N GLY A 221 -8.54 -8.52 -12.58
CA GLY A 221 -8.39 -9.69 -13.46
C GLY A 221 -7.00 -9.81 -14.07
N VAL A 222 -5.94 -9.44 -13.34
CA VAL A 222 -4.53 -9.68 -13.73
C VAL A 222 -4.23 -11.18 -13.74
N THR A 223 -4.72 -11.90 -12.73
CA THR A 223 -4.63 -13.36 -12.56
C THR A 223 -6.02 -13.93 -12.31
N PRO A 224 -6.24 -15.26 -12.47
CA PRO A 224 -7.45 -15.91 -11.98
C PRO A 224 -7.51 -15.86 -10.45
N ASP A 225 -8.70 -15.69 -9.89
CA ASP A 225 -8.98 -15.65 -8.44
C ASP A 225 -8.43 -16.86 -7.66
N GLN A 226 -8.36 -18.03 -8.31
CA GLN A 226 -7.86 -19.26 -7.70
C GLN A 226 -6.34 -19.28 -7.49
N ASN A 227 -5.62 -18.48 -8.28
CA ASN A 227 -4.16 -18.44 -8.23
C ASN A 227 -3.67 -17.36 -7.27
N ASP A 228 -4.49 -16.33 -7.05
CA ASP A 228 -4.14 -15.24 -6.16
C ASP A 228 -5.40 -14.71 -5.47
N SER A 229 -5.58 -15.07 -4.21
CA SER A 229 -6.80 -14.76 -3.45
C SER A 229 -6.89 -13.29 -3.07
N GLY A 230 -5.78 -12.54 -3.12
CA GLY A 230 -5.73 -11.17 -2.61
C GLY A 230 -6.24 -11.10 -1.16
N LEU A 231 -7.15 -10.16 -0.89
CA LEU A 231 -7.81 -10.03 0.41
C LEU A 231 -8.86 -11.11 0.73
N GLY A 232 -9.28 -11.92 -0.23
CA GLY A 232 -10.29 -12.97 -0.02
C GLY A 232 -9.81 -14.19 0.79
N GLY A 233 -8.59 -14.12 1.33
CA GLY A 233 -8.00 -15.17 2.17
C GLY A 233 -8.43 -15.09 3.65
N PHE A 234 -7.88 -16.02 4.43
CA PHE A 234 -8.08 -16.10 5.88
C PHE A 234 -6.72 -16.10 6.60
N ASP A 235 -6.70 -15.58 7.81
CA ASP A 235 -5.54 -15.71 8.70
C ASP A 235 -5.39 -17.17 9.19
N PRO A 236 -4.25 -17.54 9.83
CA PRO A 236 -4.05 -18.89 10.37
C PRO A 236 -5.04 -19.34 11.45
N PHE A 237 -5.85 -18.41 11.99
CA PHE A 237 -6.89 -18.68 12.98
C PHE A 237 -8.28 -18.85 12.35
N GLY A 238 -8.39 -18.66 11.03
CA GLY A 238 -9.63 -18.78 10.26
C GLY A 238 -10.46 -17.49 10.18
N ASN A 239 -9.89 -16.33 10.53
CA ASN A 239 -10.59 -15.05 10.41
C ASN A 239 -10.41 -14.47 8.99
N PRO A 240 -11.45 -13.86 8.39
CA PRO A 240 -11.32 -13.24 7.08
C PRO A 240 -10.31 -12.08 7.10
N LEU A 241 -9.50 -11.97 6.05
CA LEU A 241 -8.55 -10.86 5.91
C LEU A 241 -9.22 -9.55 5.46
N SER A 242 -10.37 -9.62 4.77
CA SER A 242 -11.08 -8.44 4.28
C SER A 242 -11.98 -7.82 5.36
N PHE A 243 -12.08 -6.48 5.37
CA PHE A 243 -13.01 -5.78 6.25
C PHE A 243 -14.46 -6.06 5.87
N THR A 244 -14.73 -6.26 4.58
CA THR A 244 -16.03 -6.60 4.02
C THR A 244 -16.55 -7.91 4.58
N ASP A 245 -15.77 -8.99 4.54
CA ASP A 245 -16.22 -10.29 5.04
C ASP A 245 -16.38 -10.24 6.56
N GLN A 246 -15.48 -9.57 7.28
CA GLN A 246 -15.64 -9.32 8.72
C GLN A 246 -16.90 -8.50 9.02
N TYR A 247 -17.24 -7.49 8.21
CA TYR A 247 -18.45 -6.69 8.39
C TYR A 247 -19.73 -7.50 8.18
N MET A 248 -19.73 -8.44 7.23
CA MET A 248 -20.85 -9.38 7.10
C MET A 248 -20.96 -10.31 8.32
N GLN A 249 -19.84 -10.78 8.89
CA GLN A 249 -19.84 -11.53 10.14
C GLN A 249 -20.40 -10.70 11.31
N PHE A 250 -20.02 -9.41 11.38
CA PHE A 250 -20.56 -8.46 12.36
C PHE A 250 -22.08 -8.32 12.23
N LEU A 251 -22.59 -8.08 11.02
CA LEU A 251 -24.04 -7.98 10.78
C LEU A 251 -24.80 -9.27 11.16
N ALA A 252 -24.15 -10.43 11.00
CA ALA A 252 -24.69 -11.73 11.39
C ALA A 252 -24.46 -12.10 12.88
N GLY A 253 -23.95 -11.18 13.70
CA GLY A 253 -23.73 -11.38 15.13
C GLY A 253 -22.56 -12.30 15.48
N ASN A 254 -21.67 -12.60 14.54
CA ASN A 254 -20.48 -13.41 14.75
C ASN A 254 -19.26 -12.54 15.11
N GLY A 255 -19.18 -12.10 16.37
CA GLY A 255 -18.07 -11.28 16.85
C GLY A 255 -16.71 -11.98 16.85
N ALA A 256 -16.65 -13.31 16.85
CA ALA A 256 -15.38 -14.04 16.76
C ALA A 256 -14.70 -13.89 15.40
N GLY A 257 -15.49 -13.62 14.35
CA GLY A 257 -14.99 -13.35 13.00
C GLY A 257 -14.66 -11.87 12.75
N VAL A 258 -14.69 -11.01 13.78
CA VAL A 258 -14.37 -9.58 13.70
C VAL A 258 -13.08 -9.35 14.49
N VAL A 259 -11.96 -9.24 13.79
CA VAL A 259 -10.64 -9.03 14.41
C VAL A 259 -10.18 -7.58 14.32
N ASP A 260 -10.71 -6.82 13.36
CA ASP A 260 -10.36 -5.42 13.17
C ASP A 260 -11.32 -4.47 13.90
N PRO A 261 -10.82 -3.64 14.84
CA PRO A 261 -11.67 -2.82 15.71
C PRO A 261 -12.43 -1.72 14.96
N TYR A 262 -12.06 -1.42 13.72
CA TYR A 262 -12.71 -0.40 12.90
C TYR A 262 -13.99 -0.91 12.25
N VAL A 263 -14.18 -2.24 12.14
CA VAL A 263 -15.34 -2.85 11.45
C VAL A 263 -16.65 -2.51 12.17
N GLU A 264 -16.66 -2.52 13.50
CA GLU A 264 -17.84 -2.18 14.31
C GLU A 264 -18.25 -0.70 14.19
N ASN A 265 -17.34 0.16 13.71
CA ASN A 265 -17.55 1.60 13.55
C ASN A 265 -18.00 1.99 12.13
N ILE A 266 -18.14 1.02 11.21
CA ILE A 266 -18.63 1.27 9.86
C ILE A 266 -20.05 1.84 9.93
N ARG A 267 -20.29 2.95 9.23
CA ARG A 267 -21.61 3.56 9.10
C ARG A 267 -22.28 3.11 7.79
N PRO A 268 -23.31 2.26 7.82
CA PRO A 268 -24.05 1.85 6.61
C PRO A 268 -24.53 3.02 5.75
N CYS A 269 -24.92 4.13 6.39
CA CYS A 269 -25.39 5.32 5.70
C CYS A 269 -24.28 6.08 4.94
N ASP A 270 -23.01 5.71 5.09
CA ASP A 270 -21.90 6.27 4.29
C ASP A 270 -21.62 5.48 3.01
N MET A 271 -22.33 4.36 2.79
CA MET A 271 -22.18 3.54 1.59
C MET A 271 -22.90 4.16 0.39
N GLU A 272 -22.34 3.98 -0.81
CA GLU A 272 -22.94 4.45 -2.07
C GLU A 272 -24.34 3.86 -2.26
N PHE A 273 -24.49 2.56 -1.98
CA PHE A 273 -25.76 1.84 -2.02
C PHE A 273 -26.21 1.39 -0.63
N ALA A 274 -27.53 1.45 -0.38
CA ALA A 274 -28.09 1.09 0.92
C ALA A 274 -28.18 -0.43 1.08
N ILE A 275 -27.64 -0.96 2.19
CA ILE A 275 -27.77 -2.38 2.56
C ILE A 275 -29.24 -2.74 2.83
N ALA A 276 -29.95 -1.86 3.53
CA ALA A 276 -31.35 -2.02 3.87
C ALA A 276 -32.14 -0.71 3.70
N ARG A 277 -33.43 -0.84 3.42
CA ARG A 277 -34.33 0.29 3.12
C ARG A 277 -35.64 0.17 3.87
N GLY A 278 -35.89 1.12 4.77
CA GLY A 278 -37.09 1.14 5.62
C GLY A 278 -38.38 1.61 4.94
N ASP A 279 -38.28 2.22 3.77
CA ASP A 279 -39.43 2.63 2.94
C ASP A 279 -39.89 1.54 1.96
N LEU A 280 -39.14 0.42 1.87
CA LEU A 280 -39.50 -0.72 1.03
C LEU A 280 -40.24 -1.79 1.86
N ASN A 281 -41.44 -2.14 1.41
CA ASN A 281 -42.32 -3.14 2.06
C ASN A 281 -42.49 -4.42 1.23
N ASN A 282 -41.81 -4.53 0.09
CA ASN A 282 -41.85 -5.71 -0.78
C ASN A 282 -40.45 -6.35 -0.83
N PRO A 283 -40.34 -7.67 -1.01
CA PRO A 283 -39.04 -8.33 -1.17
C PRO A 283 -38.21 -7.70 -2.28
N HIS A 284 -36.93 -7.47 -2.01
CA HIS A 284 -35.98 -6.95 -3.00
C HIS A 284 -34.78 -7.90 -3.15
N PRO A 285 -34.28 -8.16 -4.38
CA PRO A 285 -33.20 -9.12 -4.59
C PRO A 285 -31.84 -8.68 -4.02
N LEU A 286 -31.58 -7.37 -3.97
CA LEU A 286 -30.25 -6.82 -3.61
C LEU A 286 -30.23 -5.99 -2.32
N ILE A 287 -31.37 -5.80 -1.67
CA ILE A 287 -31.52 -4.91 -0.51
C ILE A 287 -32.41 -5.61 0.52
N PHE A 288 -32.09 -5.47 1.80
CA PHE A 288 -33.00 -5.89 2.87
C PHE A 288 -34.13 -4.89 3.06
N THR A 289 -35.34 -5.39 3.20
CA THR A 289 -36.57 -4.59 3.30
C THR A 289 -37.31 -4.90 4.60
N GLN A 290 -38.39 -4.17 4.88
CA GLN A 290 -39.19 -4.39 6.10
C GLN A 290 -39.66 -5.85 6.26
N VAL A 291 -39.92 -6.55 5.15
CA VAL A 291 -40.37 -7.96 5.19
C VAL A 291 -39.25 -8.96 5.49
N ASP A 292 -37.99 -8.58 5.29
CA ASP A 292 -36.84 -9.43 5.60
C ASP A 292 -36.46 -9.34 7.10
N GLY A 293 -36.79 -8.24 7.76
CA GLY A 293 -36.39 -7.93 9.13
C GLY A 293 -35.18 -7.00 9.16
N ILE A 294 -35.43 -5.71 9.39
CA ILE A 294 -34.40 -4.65 9.44
C ILE A 294 -34.49 -3.88 10.75
N GLN A 295 -33.41 -3.18 11.09
CA GLN A 295 -33.30 -2.30 12.25
C GLN A 295 -32.49 -1.06 11.88
N LEU A 296 -32.57 -0.01 12.71
CA LEU A 296 -31.70 1.16 12.56
C LEU A 296 -30.26 0.78 12.90
N GLN A 297 -29.30 1.37 12.20
CA GLN A 297 -27.89 1.30 12.58
C GLN A 297 -27.68 1.90 13.98
N GLU A 298 -26.66 1.42 14.71
CA GLU A 298 -26.33 1.94 16.05
C GLU A 298 -25.44 3.19 15.98
N GLN A 299 -24.68 3.35 14.91
CA GLN A 299 -23.76 4.45 14.70
C GLN A 299 -24.53 5.77 14.43
N ASP A 300 -23.90 6.89 14.79
CA ASP A 300 -24.45 8.22 14.53
C ASP A 300 -24.74 8.46 13.03
N THR A 301 -25.79 9.22 12.75
CA THR A 301 -26.30 9.48 11.38
C THR A 301 -26.10 10.93 10.93
N VAL A 302 -25.31 11.73 11.66
CA VAL A 302 -24.99 13.09 11.22
C VAL A 302 -24.15 13.04 9.96
N ASP A 303 -24.54 13.89 8.99
CA ASP A 303 -23.90 14.04 7.68
C ASP A 303 -23.76 12.72 6.89
N CYS A 304 -24.70 11.80 7.06
CA CYS A 304 -24.76 10.57 6.27
C CYS A 304 -24.76 10.89 4.76
N PHE A 305 -23.86 10.22 4.04
CA PHE A 305 -23.79 10.35 2.59
C PHE A 305 -25.10 9.90 1.90
N ASN A 306 -25.69 8.80 2.37
CA ASN A 306 -26.94 8.23 1.92
C ASN A 306 -27.96 8.19 3.09
N PRO A 307 -28.80 9.23 3.26
CA PRO A 307 -29.77 9.30 4.36
C PRO A 307 -30.80 8.17 4.39
N LEU A 308 -30.97 7.45 3.27
CA LEU A 308 -31.89 6.34 3.17
C LEU A 308 -31.23 5.01 3.59
N GLY A 309 -29.90 4.97 3.70
CA GLY A 309 -29.09 3.82 4.11
C GLY A 309 -28.89 3.69 5.62
N ILE A 310 -29.75 4.28 6.45
CA ILE A 310 -29.64 4.24 7.92
C ILE A 310 -30.12 2.92 8.55
N TYR A 311 -30.55 1.96 7.73
CA TYR A 311 -31.02 0.66 8.17
C TYR A 311 -30.00 -0.43 7.87
N ILE A 312 -29.98 -1.45 8.72
CA ILE A 312 -29.24 -2.71 8.56
C ILE A 312 -30.19 -3.90 8.72
N PRO A 313 -29.85 -5.09 8.21
CA PRO A 313 -30.60 -6.30 8.55
C PRO A 313 -30.56 -6.58 10.06
N THR A 314 -31.59 -7.25 10.55
CA THR A 314 -31.54 -7.95 11.84
C THR A 314 -30.49 -9.07 11.78
N VAL A 315 -29.99 -9.49 12.93
CA VAL A 315 -29.00 -10.59 13.02
C VAL A 315 -29.56 -11.85 12.34
N GLU A 316 -30.83 -12.17 12.56
CA GLU A 316 -31.50 -13.32 11.95
C GLU A 316 -31.57 -13.20 10.43
N ALA A 317 -31.89 -12.01 9.90
CA ALA A 317 -31.95 -11.77 8.45
C ALA A 317 -30.56 -11.86 7.80
N ALA A 318 -29.53 -11.33 8.46
CA ALA A 318 -28.15 -11.39 7.99
C ALA A 318 -27.62 -12.84 7.96
N GLN A 319 -27.85 -13.62 9.03
CA GLN A 319 -27.51 -15.04 9.09
C GLN A 319 -28.20 -15.83 7.99
N ALA A 320 -29.51 -15.62 7.81
CA ALA A 320 -30.28 -16.28 6.77
C ALA A 320 -29.80 -15.95 5.34
N GLU A 321 -29.20 -14.78 5.11
CA GLU A 321 -28.57 -14.45 3.83
C GLU A 321 -27.23 -15.15 3.64
N LEU A 322 -26.38 -15.20 4.68
CA LEU A 322 -25.08 -15.88 4.62
C LEU A 322 -25.19 -17.39 4.35
N GLU A 323 -26.27 -18.03 4.79
CA GLU A 323 -26.53 -19.45 4.54
C GLU A 323 -26.97 -19.74 3.09
N LYS A 324 -27.36 -18.72 2.31
CA LYS A 324 -27.79 -18.92 0.92
C LYS A 324 -26.57 -19.18 0.04
N PRO A 325 -26.63 -20.17 -0.88
CA PRO A 325 -25.54 -20.45 -1.80
C PRO A 325 -25.06 -19.25 -2.63
N ASN A 326 -25.99 -18.37 -3.03
CA ASN A 326 -25.66 -17.21 -3.88
C ASN A 326 -25.52 -15.90 -3.10
N ARG A 327 -26.07 -15.80 -1.88
CA ARG A 327 -26.00 -14.63 -0.99
C ARG A 327 -26.02 -13.26 -1.70
N PHE A 328 -26.96 -13.04 -2.62
CA PHE A 328 -26.98 -11.88 -3.53
C PHE A 328 -26.98 -10.51 -2.82
N ARG A 329 -27.42 -10.43 -1.56
CA ARG A 329 -27.35 -9.18 -0.77
C ARG A 329 -26.02 -9.01 -0.04
N PHE A 330 -25.21 -10.06 0.07
CA PHE A 330 -23.93 -10.16 0.76
C PHE A 330 -22.84 -10.76 -0.17
N LEU A 331 -22.80 -10.30 -1.42
CA LEU A 331 -21.67 -10.59 -2.31
C LEU A 331 -20.44 -9.83 -1.82
N SER A 332 -19.28 -10.49 -1.85
CA SER A 332 -18.00 -9.94 -1.41
C SER A 332 -17.05 -9.85 -2.59
N GLY A 333 -16.49 -8.65 -2.78
CA GLY A 333 -15.47 -8.34 -3.77
C GLY A 333 -14.04 -8.61 -3.30
N ALA A 334 -13.85 -9.27 -2.16
CA ALA A 334 -12.53 -9.43 -1.55
C ALA A 334 -11.59 -10.34 -2.35
N THR A 335 -12.13 -11.37 -3.00
CA THR A 335 -11.33 -12.34 -3.78
C THR A 335 -10.65 -11.65 -4.96
N GLY A 336 -9.34 -11.88 -5.09
CA GLY A 336 -8.53 -11.30 -6.18
C GLY A 336 -8.33 -9.78 -6.06
N SER A 337 -8.78 -9.17 -4.97
CA SER A 337 -8.67 -7.72 -4.75
C SER A 337 -7.36 -7.33 -4.09
N PHE A 338 -6.71 -6.33 -4.67
CA PHE A 338 -5.43 -5.77 -4.21
C PHE A 338 -5.56 -4.29 -3.94
N LYS A 339 -4.69 -3.81 -3.03
CA LYS A 339 -4.60 -2.40 -2.70
C LYS A 339 -4.29 -1.59 -3.95
N ILE A 340 -5.17 -0.65 -4.29
CA ILE A 340 -5.00 0.26 -5.43
C ILE A 340 -3.74 1.09 -5.18
N PRO A 341 -2.69 0.97 -6.02
CA PRO A 341 -1.44 1.68 -5.79
C PRO A 341 -1.60 3.18 -6.08
N SER A 342 -0.74 4.00 -5.48
CA SER A 342 -0.55 5.39 -5.90
C SER A 342 0.05 5.40 -7.31
N LEU A 343 -0.36 6.35 -8.15
CA LEU A 343 0.22 6.57 -9.48
C LEU A 343 1.37 7.60 -9.49
N ARG A 344 1.71 8.18 -8.33
CA ARG A 344 2.91 9.04 -8.22
C ARG A 344 4.16 8.24 -8.56
N ASN A 345 5.02 8.81 -9.39
CA ASN A 345 6.25 8.20 -9.91
C ASN A 345 6.02 6.88 -10.67
N VAL A 346 4.82 6.64 -11.20
CA VAL A 346 4.48 5.37 -11.86
C VAL A 346 5.48 5.02 -12.96
N GLU A 347 5.98 6.01 -13.71
CA GLU A 347 7.01 5.88 -14.74
C GLU A 347 8.29 5.13 -14.27
N LEU A 348 8.67 5.27 -13.00
CA LEU A 348 9.93 4.75 -12.44
C LEU A 348 9.73 3.50 -11.56
N THR A 349 8.55 2.89 -11.59
CA THR A 349 8.18 1.81 -10.66
C THR A 349 7.82 0.49 -11.33
N GLY A 350 8.20 0.33 -12.61
CA GLY A 350 8.10 -0.95 -13.29
C GLY A 350 8.98 -2.05 -12.63
N PRO A 351 8.69 -3.33 -12.89
CA PRO A 351 7.52 -3.82 -13.61
C PRO A 351 6.23 -3.61 -12.80
N TYR A 352 5.10 -3.65 -13.50
CA TYR A 352 3.78 -3.24 -13.00
C TYR A 352 2.91 -4.43 -12.58
N MET A 353 1.81 -4.10 -11.88
CA MET A 353 0.89 -5.02 -11.21
C MET A 353 1.48 -5.70 -9.96
N HIS A 354 0.63 -6.32 -9.14
CA HIS A 354 1.06 -6.97 -7.89
C HIS A 354 2.04 -8.14 -8.12
N ASN A 355 2.04 -8.70 -9.34
CA ASN A 355 2.87 -9.84 -9.72
C ASN A 355 4.04 -9.46 -10.65
N GLY A 356 4.23 -8.17 -10.97
CA GLY A 356 5.28 -7.72 -11.90
C GLY A 356 5.11 -8.24 -13.35
N GLY A 357 3.91 -8.68 -13.74
CA GLY A 357 3.66 -9.34 -15.02
C GLY A 357 3.66 -8.42 -16.25
N MET A 358 3.76 -7.10 -16.05
CA MET A 358 3.79 -6.11 -17.13
C MET A 358 5.08 -5.30 -17.04
N ALA A 359 5.83 -5.25 -18.12
CA ALA A 359 7.13 -4.60 -18.18
C ALA A 359 7.02 -3.07 -18.32
N THR A 360 6.06 -2.59 -19.11
CA THR A 360 5.95 -1.17 -19.49
C THR A 360 4.62 -0.54 -19.05
N LEU A 361 4.59 0.78 -19.01
CA LEU A 361 3.37 1.52 -18.65
C LEU A 361 2.30 1.37 -19.75
N GLU A 362 2.74 1.30 -21.00
CA GLU A 362 1.94 1.02 -22.19
C GLU A 362 1.19 -0.31 -22.03
N GLN A 363 1.88 -1.38 -21.62
CA GLN A 363 1.25 -2.69 -21.37
C GLN A 363 0.18 -2.62 -20.26
N THR A 364 0.41 -1.78 -19.25
CA THR A 364 -0.56 -1.54 -18.17
C THR A 364 -1.81 -0.84 -18.70
N VAL A 365 -1.66 0.20 -19.53
CA VAL A 365 -2.81 0.88 -20.14
C VAL A 365 -3.54 -0.05 -21.10
N GLU A 366 -2.81 -0.78 -21.96
CA GLU A 366 -3.36 -1.77 -22.87
C GLU A 366 -4.19 -2.83 -22.15
N PHE A 367 -3.72 -3.33 -21.00
CA PHE A 367 -4.48 -4.25 -20.15
C PHE A 367 -5.86 -3.69 -19.79
N TYR A 368 -5.96 -2.45 -19.31
CA TYR A 368 -7.24 -1.83 -18.98
C TYR A 368 -8.08 -1.51 -20.24
N THR A 369 -7.46 -1.20 -21.38
CA THR A 369 -8.21 -0.92 -22.63
C THR A 369 -9.05 -2.10 -23.10
N ARG A 370 -8.60 -3.33 -22.80
CA ARG A 370 -9.28 -4.59 -23.12
C ARG A 370 -9.98 -5.23 -21.93
N ASP A 371 -10.28 -4.44 -20.91
CA ASP A 371 -10.89 -4.82 -19.63
C ASP A 371 -10.05 -5.69 -18.69
N GLY A 372 -9.07 -6.46 -19.15
CA GLY A 372 -8.21 -7.25 -18.27
C GLY A 372 -7.70 -8.52 -18.95
N ASN A 373 -7.09 -9.43 -18.19
CA ASN A 373 -6.65 -10.73 -18.70
C ASN A 373 -7.69 -11.82 -18.48
N PHE A 374 -8.38 -11.76 -17.35
CA PHE A 374 -9.32 -12.77 -16.90
C PHE A 374 -10.67 -12.14 -16.56
N ASP A 375 -11.71 -12.95 -16.72
CA ASP A 375 -13.06 -12.63 -16.28
C ASP A 375 -13.22 -13.09 -14.84
N VAL A 376 -13.44 -12.16 -13.93
CA VAL A 376 -13.58 -12.40 -12.49
C VAL A 376 -14.77 -11.59 -11.99
N ASP A 377 -15.59 -12.17 -11.12
CA ASP A 377 -16.86 -11.54 -10.71
C ASP A 377 -16.65 -10.13 -10.15
N ALA A 378 -15.57 -9.93 -9.39
CA ALA A 378 -15.28 -8.67 -8.72
C ALA A 378 -14.94 -7.50 -9.67
N LYS A 379 -14.43 -7.80 -10.87
CA LYS A 379 -13.97 -6.80 -11.86
C LYS A 379 -15.12 -5.98 -12.45
N GLU A 380 -16.29 -6.58 -12.63
CA GLU A 380 -17.46 -5.87 -13.16
C GLU A 380 -17.94 -4.76 -12.20
N PHE A 381 -17.88 -5.01 -10.89
CA PHE A 381 -18.27 -4.05 -9.85
C PHE A 381 -17.18 -3.00 -9.59
N ALA A 382 -15.91 -3.35 -9.80
CA ALA A 382 -14.79 -2.42 -9.86
C ALA A 382 -14.87 -1.43 -11.04
N LYS A 383 -15.92 -1.50 -11.87
CA LYS A 383 -16.15 -0.63 -13.03
C LYS A 383 -15.01 -0.73 -14.06
N ILE A 384 -14.42 -1.92 -14.19
CA ILE A 384 -13.39 -2.20 -15.18
C ILE A 384 -14.06 -2.85 -16.40
N PHE A 385 -14.19 -2.06 -17.45
CA PHE A 385 -14.77 -2.46 -18.72
C PHE A 385 -13.91 -1.98 -19.88
N THR A 386 -14.14 -2.54 -21.07
CA THR A 386 -13.38 -2.18 -22.26
C THR A 386 -13.43 -0.68 -22.50
N GLN A 387 -12.32 -0.09 -22.95
CA GLN A 387 -12.23 1.35 -23.25
C GLN A 387 -12.05 1.53 -24.77
N PRO A 388 -13.13 1.49 -25.58
CA PRO A 388 -13.04 1.55 -27.03
C PRO A 388 -12.27 2.78 -27.53
N ALA A 389 -12.45 3.93 -26.88
CA ALA A 389 -11.78 5.18 -27.27
C ALA A 389 -10.26 5.05 -27.20
N LEU A 390 -9.73 4.55 -26.08
CA LEU A 390 -8.28 4.30 -25.91
C LEU A 390 -7.75 3.25 -26.89
N ARG A 391 -8.59 2.29 -27.30
CA ARG A 391 -8.20 1.24 -28.25
C ARG A 391 -8.09 1.72 -29.70
N VAL A 392 -8.91 2.71 -30.10
CA VAL A 392 -9.01 3.14 -31.51
C VAL A 392 -8.32 4.48 -31.80
N ASP A 393 -8.00 5.25 -30.76
CA ASP A 393 -7.40 6.58 -30.88
C ASP A 393 -6.00 6.60 -30.23
N PRO A 394 -4.92 6.40 -31.02
CA PRO A 394 -3.55 6.42 -30.51
C PRO A 394 -3.18 7.74 -29.83
N GLN A 395 -3.79 8.87 -30.23
CA GLN A 395 -3.52 10.15 -29.60
C GLN A 395 -4.01 10.18 -28.16
N GLN A 396 -5.19 9.61 -27.88
CA GLN A 396 -5.71 9.51 -26.50
C GLN A 396 -4.86 8.58 -25.64
N PHE A 397 -4.34 7.50 -26.23
CA PHE A 397 -3.44 6.58 -25.55
C PHE A 397 -2.13 7.28 -25.15
N ASP A 398 -1.49 7.98 -26.09
CA ASP A 398 -0.26 8.74 -25.84
C ASP A 398 -0.48 9.91 -24.85
N ASP A 399 -1.62 10.60 -24.98
CA ASP A 399 -2.01 11.67 -24.08
C ASP A 399 -2.13 11.15 -22.63
N LEU A 400 -2.80 10.01 -22.43
CA LEU A 400 -2.92 9.37 -21.12
C LEU A 400 -1.55 8.98 -20.53
N LEU A 401 -0.66 8.40 -21.33
CA LEU A 401 0.70 8.09 -20.88
C LEU A 401 1.48 9.33 -20.48
N ASN A 402 1.39 10.41 -21.27
CA ASN A 402 2.04 11.68 -20.95
C ASN A 402 1.48 12.32 -19.68
N PHE A 403 0.18 12.15 -19.41
CA PHE A 403 -0.38 12.53 -18.11
C PHE A 403 0.20 11.71 -16.97
N LEU A 404 0.27 10.38 -17.08
CA LEU A 404 0.85 9.52 -16.04
C LEU A 404 2.33 9.86 -15.79
N LYS A 405 3.11 10.12 -16.84
CA LYS A 405 4.52 10.57 -16.74
C LYS A 405 4.65 11.96 -16.10
N SER A 406 3.61 12.81 -16.19
CA SER A 406 3.59 14.11 -15.49
C SER A 406 3.44 13.99 -13.96
N LEU A 407 3.17 12.78 -13.45
CA LEU A 407 3.10 12.46 -12.02
C LEU A 407 4.46 12.02 -11.43
N THR A 408 5.54 12.10 -12.22
CA THR A 408 6.91 11.80 -11.78
C THR A 408 7.55 13.04 -11.16
N ASP A 409 7.99 12.90 -9.92
CA ASP A 409 8.73 13.94 -9.20
C ASP A 409 10.21 13.88 -9.61
N GLU A 410 10.73 15.01 -10.10
CA GLU A 410 12.12 15.08 -10.55
C GLU A 410 13.12 14.89 -9.40
N ARG A 411 12.71 15.10 -8.14
CA ARG A 411 13.54 14.74 -6.99
C ARG A 411 13.68 13.23 -6.84
N VAL A 412 12.67 12.45 -7.19
CA VAL A 412 12.79 10.97 -7.24
C VAL A 412 13.68 10.57 -8.40
N ARG A 413 13.44 11.12 -9.60
CA ARG A 413 14.22 10.80 -10.81
C ARG A 413 15.71 11.03 -10.62
N TYR A 414 16.08 12.09 -9.92
CA TYR A 414 17.47 12.45 -9.65
C TYR A 414 17.91 12.12 -8.21
N GLU A 415 17.14 11.32 -7.46
CA GLU A 415 17.50 10.88 -6.10
C GLU A 415 17.88 12.04 -5.15
N ARG A 416 17.24 13.20 -5.32
CA ARG A 416 17.41 14.40 -4.50
C ARG A 416 16.63 14.30 -3.21
N ALA A 417 17.01 15.10 -2.22
CA ALA A 417 16.28 15.19 -0.97
C ALA A 417 14.75 15.41 -1.20
N PRO A 418 13.88 14.66 -0.49
CA PRO A 418 14.18 13.75 0.62
C PRO A 418 14.49 12.29 0.22
N PHE A 419 14.69 12.00 -1.08
CA PHE A 419 14.90 10.65 -1.63
C PHE A 419 16.37 10.26 -1.76
N ASP A 420 17.28 11.08 -1.26
CA ASP A 420 18.69 10.73 -1.14
C ASP A 420 18.89 9.60 -0.12
N HIS A 421 19.97 8.84 -0.25
CA HIS A 421 20.16 7.63 0.53
C HIS A 421 21.64 7.23 0.69
N PRO A 422 21.98 6.47 1.76
CA PRO A 422 23.28 5.81 1.85
C PRO A 422 23.42 4.71 0.79
N GLU A 423 24.62 4.20 0.59
CA GLU A 423 24.89 3.07 -0.32
C GLU A 423 23.96 1.89 0.00
N LEU A 424 23.31 1.31 -1.02
CA LEU A 424 22.39 0.18 -0.86
C LEU A 424 22.98 -1.06 -1.52
N PHE A 425 22.82 -2.20 -0.85
CA PHE A 425 23.19 -3.51 -1.36
C PHE A 425 21.91 -4.27 -1.69
N VAL A 426 21.68 -4.55 -2.97
CA VAL A 426 20.49 -5.25 -3.45
C VAL A 426 20.92 -6.62 -3.95
N ALA A 427 20.28 -7.68 -3.45
CA ALA A 427 20.47 -9.02 -3.99
C ALA A 427 20.02 -9.03 -5.46
N HIS A 428 20.92 -9.44 -6.34
CA HIS A 428 20.76 -9.42 -7.79
C HIS A 428 20.87 -10.82 -8.37
N GLY A 429 20.20 -11.79 -7.73
CA GLY A 429 20.20 -13.17 -8.18
C GLY A 429 21.61 -13.77 -8.19
N HIS A 430 21.93 -14.52 -9.23
CA HIS A 430 23.24 -15.14 -9.44
C HIS A 430 23.64 -15.06 -10.91
N ALA A 431 24.93 -15.17 -11.18
CA ALA A 431 25.43 -15.25 -12.55
C ALA A 431 24.92 -16.54 -13.22
N GLY A 432 24.19 -16.41 -14.33
CA GLY A 432 23.67 -17.53 -15.10
C GLY A 432 22.24 -17.34 -15.55
N ASP A 433 21.50 -18.45 -15.66
CA ASP A 433 20.10 -18.50 -16.04
C ASP A 433 19.33 -19.56 -15.24
N ASN A 434 18.09 -19.84 -15.63
CA ASN A 434 17.27 -20.84 -14.94
C ASN A 434 17.77 -22.30 -15.11
N LEU A 435 18.83 -22.54 -15.89
CA LEU A 435 19.39 -23.86 -16.17
C LEU A 435 20.87 -23.99 -15.77
N THR A 436 21.60 -22.88 -15.65
CA THR A 436 23.05 -22.85 -15.49
C THR A 436 23.50 -21.85 -14.42
N ILE A 437 24.43 -22.30 -13.57
CA ILE A 437 25.11 -21.47 -12.58
C ILE A 437 26.51 -21.18 -13.12
N LEU A 438 26.89 -19.91 -13.25
CA LEU A 438 28.20 -19.49 -13.75
C LEU A 438 29.20 -19.18 -12.63
N ALA A 439 28.71 -18.98 -11.40
CA ALA A 439 29.52 -18.73 -10.23
C ALA A 439 28.99 -19.51 -9.03
N GLU A 440 29.88 -20.25 -8.35
CA GLU A 440 29.55 -21.06 -7.18
C GLU A 440 29.77 -20.28 -5.88
N SER A 441 28.91 -20.52 -4.89
CA SER A 441 29.01 -19.93 -3.56
C SER A 441 30.30 -20.35 -2.86
N SER A 442 30.91 -19.42 -2.09
CA SER A 442 32.04 -19.74 -1.21
C SER A 442 31.69 -20.74 -0.11
N LEU A 443 30.39 -20.94 0.18
CA LEU A 443 29.91 -21.89 1.18
C LEU A 443 29.83 -23.32 0.63
N SER A 444 29.55 -23.48 -0.67
CA SER A 444 29.38 -24.79 -1.30
C SER A 444 29.40 -24.69 -2.82
N THR A 445 30.04 -25.66 -3.47
CA THR A 445 30.12 -25.78 -4.94
C THR A 445 28.80 -26.19 -5.60
N VAL A 446 27.77 -26.55 -4.82
CA VAL A 446 26.42 -26.87 -5.35
C VAL A 446 25.43 -25.72 -5.21
N LEU A 447 25.86 -24.59 -4.64
CA LEU A 447 25.03 -23.40 -4.47
C LEU A 447 25.52 -22.31 -5.42
N ALA A 448 24.59 -21.54 -5.97
CA ALA A 448 24.93 -20.36 -6.75
C ALA A 448 25.51 -19.26 -5.85
N ALA A 449 26.49 -18.52 -6.36
CA ALA A 449 26.97 -17.30 -5.73
C ALA A 449 25.98 -16.16 -5.98
N ASP A 450 25.51 -15.53 -4.90
CA ASP A 450 24.68 -14.35 -5.01
C ASP A 450 25.48 -13.18 -5.60
N GLU A 451 24.91 -12.53 -6.61
CA GLU A 451 25.39 -11.24 -7.09
C GLU A 451 24.75 -10.13 -6.27
N ILE A 452 25.54 -9.11 -5.92
CA ILE A 452 25.07 -7.95 -5.18
C ILE A 452 25.21 -6.73 -6.07
N LEU A 453 24.07 -6.12 -6.41
CA LEU A 453 24.04 -4.81 -7.03
C LEU A 453 24.30 -3.75 -5.96
N VAL A 454 25.35 -2.96 -6.16
CA VAL A 454 25.70 -1.84 -5.28
C VAL A 454 25.15 -0.56 -5.88
N ILE A 455 24.16 0.03 -5.20
CA ILE A 455 23.64 1.36 -5.51
C ILE A 455 24.46 2.38 -4.70
N PRO A 456 25.13 3.34 -5.33
CA PRO A 456 26.03 4.27 -4.65
C PRO A 456 25.28 5.17 -3.65
N ALA A 457 25.99 5.72 -2.67
CA ALA A 457 25.42 6.73 -1.78
C ALA A 457 25.17 8.04 -2.52
N VAL A 458 24.00 8.63 -2.33
CA VAL A 458 23.58 9.90 -2.94
C VAL A 458 23.35 10.93 -1.83
N GLY A 459 23.73 12.19 -2.09
CA GLY A 459 23.46 13.30 -1.16
C GLY A 459 22.21 14.08 -1.54
N ALA A 460 21.85 15.08 -0.73
CA ALA A 460 20.65 15.90 -0.92
C ALA A 460 20.51 16.56 -2.30
N GLU A 461 21.63 16.86 -2.98
CA GLU A 461 21.65 17.45 -4.32
C GLU A 461 21.30 16.44 -5.44
N GLY A 462 21.28 15.15 -5.11
CA GLY A 462 20.96 14.06 -6.01
C GLY A 462 22.09 13.67 -6.97
N THR A 463 21.71 12.88 -7.96
CA THR A 463 22.53 12.44 -9.09
C THR A 463 22.34 13.37 -10.30
N THR A 464 23.32 13.35 -11.22
CA THR A 464 23.20 14.05 -12.51
C THR A 464 22.55 13.18 -13.58
N GLU A 465 22.65 11.86 -13.42
CA GLU A 465 22.06 10.87 -14.31
C GLU A 465 20.67 10.50 -13.78
N PRO A 466 19.61 10.62 -14.58
CA PRO A 466 18.27 10.29 -14.12
C PRO A 466 18.09 8.77 -14.02
N LEU A 467 17.33 8.33 -13.02
CA LEU A 467 16.73 7.00 -13.01
C LEU A 467 15.94 6.79 -14.28
N GLN A 468 16.11 5.60 -14.87
CA GLN A 468 15.42 5.21 -16.09
C GLN A 468 14.19 4.35 -15.76
N PRO A 469 13.15 4.39 -16.60
CA PRO A 469 12.05 3.44 -16.52
C PRO A 469 12.56 1.99 -16.67
N PHE A 470 11.81 1.03 -16.12
CA PHE A 470 12.20 -0.38 -16.12
C PHE A 470 12.52 -0.94 -17.52
N GLU A 471 11.78 -0.50 -18.54
CA GLU A 471 11.97 -0.93 -19.93
C GLU A 471 13.36 -0.63 -20.51
N PHE A 472 14.05 0.39 -19.99
CA PHE A 472 15.43 0.70 -20.37
C PHE A 472 16.40 -0.43 -20.01
N TYR A 473 16.07 -1.24 -19.00
CA TYR A 473 16.93 -2.33 -18.51
C TYR A 473 16.56 -3.70 -19.10
N LEU A 474 15.63 -3.74 -20.07
CA LEU A 474 15.23 -4.98 -20.75
C LEU A 474 16.03 -5.26 -22.02
N GLU A 475 16.72 -4.25 -22.54
CA GLU A 475 17.65 -4.34 -23.69
C GLU A 475 19.05 -4.78 -23.24
#